data_AF-A0A9D2C200-F1
#
_entry.id   AF-A0A9D2C200-F1
#
_cell.length_a   1.000
_cell.length_b   1.000
_cell.length_c   1.000
_cell.angle_alpha   90.00
_cell.angle_beta   90.00
_cell.angle_gamma   90.00
#
_symmetry.space_group_name_H-M   'P 1'
#
loop_
_entity.id
_entity.type
_entity.pdbx_description
1 polymer ?
#
loop_
_entity_poly.entity_id
_entity_poly.type
_entity_poly.pdbx_seq_one_letter_code
_entity_poly.pdbx_strand_id
1 'polypeptide(L)'
;MEELLFCCPLCGAPLTREDHAVRCPRGHSFDRARQGYVHLLPPSQMHAKVPGDSKEMVDSRRRFLEAGYYAPFRQALGELARSCAGELGAFEGQGLVLCDAGCG
;
A
#
# COMPACT_ATOMS: atom_id res chain seq x y z
N MET A 1 5.35 13.07 -15.70
CA MET A 1 4.29 12.12 -15.31
C MET A 1 5.02 10.97 -14.62
N GLU A 2 4.77 10.77 -13.34
CA GLU A 2 5.50 9.77 -12.52
C GLU A 2 4.75 8.43 -12.64
N GLU A 3 5.40 7.40 -13.17
CA GLU A 3 4.83 6.04 -13.22
C GLU A 3 4.81 5.45 -11.82
N LEU A 4 3.68 4.87 -11.44
CA LEU A 4 3.50 4.19 -10.17
C LEU A 4 3.79 2.71 -10.33
N LEU A 5 4.24 2.08 -9.24
CA LEU A 5 4.46 0.64 -9.14
C LEU A 5 3.17 -0.20 -9.23
N PHE A 6 2.01 0.44 -9.29
CA PHE A 6 0.70 -0.22 -9.28
C PHE A 6 0.10 -0.29 -10.68
N CYS A 7 -0.63 -1.37 -10.94
CA CYS A 7 -1.39 -1.56 -12.18
C CYS A 7 -2.86 -1.17 -12.00
N CYS A 8 -3.49 -0.79 -13.10
CA CYS A 8 -4.92 -0.50 -13.14
C CYS A 8 -5.73 -1.77 -12.82
N PRO A 9 -6.60 -1.77 -11.79
CA PRO A 9 -7.38 -2.94 -11.39
C PRO A 9 -8.40 -3.38 -12.45
N LEU A 10 -8.79 -2.48 -13.36
CA LEU A 10 -9.77 -2.76 -14.41
C LEU A 10 -9.11 -3.34 -15.67
N CYS A 11 -7.81 -3.10 -15.84
CA CYS A 11 -7.23 -3.11 -17.16
C CYS A 11 -5.76 -3.60 -17.21
N GLY A 12 -5.11 -3.77 -16.07
CA GLY A 12 -3.74 -4.28 -15.95
C GLY A 12 -2.64 -3.32 -16.43
N ALA A 13 -2.97 -2.24 -17.16
CA ALA A 13 -1.97 -1.28 -17.63
C ALA A 13 -1.35 -0.47 -16.46
N PRO A 14 -0.10 0.01 -16.62
CA PRO A 14 0.55 0.85 -15.62
C PRO A 14 -0.28 2.08 -15.26
N LEU A 15 -0.18 2.48 -14.00
CA LEU A 15 -0.79 3.71 -13.52
C LEU A 15 0.24 4.83 -13.48
N THR A 16 -0.15 6.00 -13.96
CA THR A 16 0.64 7.21 -13.89
C THR A 16 -0.02 8.22 -12.97
N ARG A 17 0.81 8.95 -12.22
CA ARG A 17 0.38 9.99 -11.31
C ARG A 17 0.18 11.31 -12.05
N GLU A 18 -0.96 11.93 -11.78
CA GLU A 18 -1.31 13.31 -12.09
C GLU A 18 -1.58 14.10 -10.79
N ASP A 19 -1.88 15.39 -10.89
CA ASP A 19 -1.99 16.29 -9.73
C ASP A 19 -2.99 15.81 -8.67
N HIS A 20 -4.18 15.38 -9.10
CA HIS A 20 -5.28 14.98 -8.22
C HIS A 20 -5.80 13.56 -8.48
N ALA A 21 -5.23 12.87 -9.47
CA ALA A 21 -5.69 11.57 -9.91
C ALA A 21 -4.54 10.65 -10.27
N VAL A 22 -4.86 9.38 -10.39
CA VAL A 22 -4.01 8.34 -10.94
C VAL A 22 -4.72 7.73 -12.13
N ARG A 23 -4.06 7.68 -13.29
CA ARG A 23 -4.69 7.26 -14.54
C ARG A 23 -3.93 6.15 -15.24
N CYS A 24 -4.64 5.35 -16.01
CA CYS A 24 -4.01 4.42 -16.96
C CYS A 24 -4.14 4.96 -18.40
N PRO A 25 -3.35 4.44 -19.36
CA PRO A 25 -3.44 4.82 -20.78
C PRO A 25 -4.83 4.60 -21.43
N ARG A 26 -5.67 3.75 -20.84
CA ARG A 26 -7.06 3.51 -21.30
C ARG A 26 -8.08 4.51 -20.74
N GLY A 27 -7.64 5.49 -19.96
CA GLY A 27 -8.49 6.56 -19.43
C GLY A 27 -9.21 6.26 -18.11
N HIS A 28 -9.03 5.07 -17.51
CA HIS A 28 -9.52 4.81 -16.15
C HIS A 28 -8.78 5.72 -15.17
N SER A 29 -9.54 6.39 -14.29
CA SER A 29 -9.04 7.40 -13.35
C SER A 29 -9.47 7.05 -11.93
N PHE A 30 -8.56 7.22 -10.99
CA PHE A 30 -8.77 7.00 -9.55
C PHE A 30 -8.37 8.26 -8.79
N ASP A 31 -9.24 8.76 -7.93
CA ASP A 31 -8.97 9.97 -7.17
C ASP A 31 -7.93 9.71 -6.08
N ARG A 32 -7.04 10.69 -5.88
CA ARG A 32 -6.12 10.67 -4.73
C ARG A 32 -6.79 11.34 -3.55
N ALA A 33 -6.96 10.60 -2.46
CA ALA A 33 -7.52 11.14 -1.23
C ALA A 33 -6.63 12.26 -0.66
N ARG A 34 -7.21 13.17 0.13
CA ARG A 34 -6.46 14.25 0.78
C ARG A 34 -5.35 13.74 1.70
N GLN A 35 -5.53 12.54 2.24
CA GLN A 35 -4.58 11.83 3.09
C GLN A 35 -3.45 11.14 2.29
N GLY A 36 -3.49 11.21 0.95
CA GLY A 36 -2.41 10.75 0.07
C GLY A 36 -2.60 9.34 -0.52
N TYR A 37 -3.55 8.55 -0.04
CA TYR A 37 -3.82 7.21 -0.57
C TYR A 37 -4.72 7.23 -1.83
N VAL A 38 -4.73 6.11 -2.57
CA VAL A 38 -5.57 5.89 -3.75
C VAL A 38 -6.42 4.65 -3.52
N HIS A 39 -7.74 4.77 -3.70
CA HIS A 39 -8.66 3.64 -3.56
C HIS A 39 -8.78 2.89 -4.90
N LEU A 40 -8.09 1.75 -5.01
CA LEU A 40 -8.06 0.94 -6.23
C LEU A 40 -9.11 -0.18 -6.23
N LEU A 41 -10.00 -0.26 -5.24
CA LEU A 41 -11.07 -1.27 -5.24
C LEU A 41 -12.23 -0.81 -6.14
N PRO A 42 -12.64 -1.59 -7.16
CA PRO A 42 -13.77 -1.25 -8.02
C PRO A 42 -15.11 -1.17 -7.24
N PRO A 43 -16.03 -0.25 -7.60
CA PRO A 43 -17.32 -0.10 -6.93
C PRO A 43 -18.14 -1.40 -6.86
N SER A 44 -18.10 -2.23 -7.91
CA SER A 44 -18.78 -3.52 -7.96
C SER A 44 -18.27 -4.53 -6.93
N GLN A 45 -17.07 -4.32 -6.38
CA GLN A 45 -16.44 -5.18 -5.37
C GLN A 45 -16.52 -4.58 -3.96
N MET A 46 -17.18 -3.44 -3.77
CA MET A 46 -17.35 -2.80 -2.45
C MET A 46 -18.47 -3.44 -1.60
N HIS A 47 -19.23 -4.41 -2.13
CA HIS A 47 -20.42 -4.98 -1.48
C HIS A 47 -20.13 -6.17 -0.55
N ALA A 48 -19.17 -6.04 0.36
CA ALA A 48 -19.08 -6.99 1.47
C ALA A 48 -20.23 -6.71 2.46
N LYS A 49 -21.11 -7.70 2.67
CA LYS A 49 -22.24 -7.62 3.63
C LYS A 49 -21.80 -7.37 5.08
N VAL A 50 -20.54 -7.67 5.39
CA VAL A 50 -19.88 -7.34 6.65
C VAL A 50 -18.66 -6.48 6.26
N PRO A 51 -18.67 -5.17 6.51
CA PRO A 51 -17.47 -4.36 6.37
C PRO A 51 -16.42 -4.89 7.36
N GLY A 52 -15.14 -4.81 7.01
CA GLY A 52 -14.03 -5.37 7.79
C GLY A 52 -13.87 -4.79 9.20
N ASP A 53 -12.68 -4.33 9.57
CA ASP A 53 -12.48 -3.77 10.91
C ASP A 53 -13.32 -2.51 11.12
N SER A 54 -14.06 -2.46 12.22
CA SER A 54 -14.75 -1.23 12.64
C SER A 54 -13.74 -0.18 13.09
N LYS A 55 -14.17 1.08 13.20
CA LYS A 55 -13.32 2.14 13.72
C LYS A 55 -12.79 1.82 15.12
N GLU A 56 -13.64 1.28 16.00
CA GLU A 56 -13.26 0.89 17.36
C GLU A 56 -12.21 -0.24 17.37
N MET A 57 -12.31 -1.18 16.43
CA MET A 57 -11.32 -2.25 16.27
C MET A 57 -9.96 -1.71 15.81
N VAL A 58 -9.97 -0.80 14.82
CA VAL A 58 -8.75 -0.12 14.35
C VAL A 58 -8.11 0.69 15.49
N ASP A 59 -8.90 1.44 16.25
CA ASP A 59 -8.42 2.22 17.39
C ASP A 59 -7.88 1.33 18.53
N SER A 60 -8.47 0.15 18.73
CA SER A 60 -7.96 -0.86 19.67
C SER A 60 -6.61 -1.42 19.23
N ARG A 61 -6.49 -1.82 17.96
CA ARG A 61 -5.24 -2.32 17.36
C ARG A 61 -4.13 -1.27 17.48
N ARG A 62 -4.42 -0.01 17.15
CA ARG A 62 -3.48 1.10 17.28
C ARG A 62 -2.97 1.23 18.71
N ARG A 63 -3.87 1.33 19.70
CA ARG A 63 -3.48 1.45 21.13
C ARG A 63 -2.59 0.29 21.59
N PHE A 64 -2.91 -0.93 21.19
CA PHE A 64 -2.11 -2.11 21.52
C PHE A 64 -0.70 -2.06 20.91
N LEU A 65 -0.60 -1.70 19.62
CA LEU A 65 0.68 -1.60 18.93
C LEU A 65 1.55 -0.44 19.47
N GLU A 66 0.94 0.71 19.77
CA GLU A 66 1.61 1.88 20.35
C GLU A 66 2.11 1.64 21.77
N ALA A 67 1.45 0.76 22.54
CA ALA A 67 1.94 0.32 23.85
C ALA A 67 3.21 -0.54 23.78
N GLY A 68 3.68 -0.90 22.58
CA GLY A 68 4.97 -1.55 22.36
C GLY A 68 4.97 -3.06 22.56
N TYR A 69 3.82 -3.68 22.83
CA TYR A 69 3.72 -5.13 23.04
C TYR A 69 4.23 -5.96 21.85
N TYR A 70 4.13 -5.42 20.64
CA TYR A 70 4.62 -6.05 19.40
C TYR A 70 5.97 -5.50 18.92
N ALA A 71 6.64 -4.67 19.72
CA ALA A 71 7.94 -4.10 19.34
C ALA A 71 9.00 -5.16 18.97
N PRO A 72 9.12 -6.31 19.68
CA PRO A 72 10.09 -7.35 19.31
C PRO A 72 9.82 -7.94 17.92
N PHE A 73 8.55 -8.18 17.59
CA PHE A 73 8.16 -8.69 16.28
C PHE A 73 8.48 -7.68 15.16
N ARG A 74 8.11 -6.41 15.36
CA ARG A 74 8.41 -5.33 14.42
C ARG A 74 9.92 -5.21 14.17
N GLN A 75 10.72 -5.31 15.22
CA GLN A 75 12.18 -5.26 15.10
C GLN A 75 12.72 -6.43 14.29
N ALA A 76 12.33 -7.65 14.63
CA ALA A 76 12.77 -8.86 13.93
C ALA A 76 12.39 -8.83 12.45
N LEU A 77 11.17 -8.39 12.12
CA LEU A 77 10.72 -8.25 10.73
C LEU A 77 11.56 -7.21 9.96
N GLY A 78 11.86 -6.07 10.61
CA GLY A 78 12.70 -5.03 10.01
C GLY A 78 14.14 -5.48 9.79
N GLU A 79 14.71 -6.27 10.71
CA GLU A 79 16.03 -6.88 10.56
C GLU A 79 16.07 -7.88 9.41
N LEU A 80 15.05 -8.75 9.31
CA LEU A 80 14.92 -9.71 8.23
C LEU A 80 14.80 -9.00 6.87
N ALA A 81 13.93 -8.00 6.75
CA ALA A 81 13.75 -7.24 5.52
C ALA A 81 15.06 -6.57 5.06
N ARG A 82 15.87 -6.04 5.99
CA ARG A 82 17.19 -5.49 5.68
C ARG A 82 18.18 -6.55 5.20
N SER A 83 18.20 -7.74 5.82
CA SER A 83 19.06 -8.85 5.38
C SER A 83 18.72 -9.26 3.96
N CYS A 84 17.43 -9.51 3.69
CA CYS A 84 16.96 -9.89 2.36
C CYS A 84 17.24 -8.82 1.31
N ALA A 85 17.09 -7.54 1.64
CA ALA A 85 17.44 -6.44 0.73
C ALA A 85 18.94 -6.42 0.39
N GLY A 86 19.81 -6.74 1.36
CA GLY A 86 21.25 -6.85 1.14
C GLY A 86 21.63 -8.01 0.22
N GLU A 87 20.94 -9.15 0.34
CA GLU A 87 21.17 -10.35 -0.48
C GLU A 87 20.64 -10.20 -1.91
N LEU A 88 19.47 -9.60 -2.09
CA LEU A 88 18.89 -9.35 -3.41
C LEU A 88 19.73 -8.35 -4.22
N GLY A 89 20.33 -7.37 -3.54
CA GLY A 89 21.00 -6.25 -4.18
C GLY A 89 20.03 -5.39 -4.99
N ALA A 90 20.55 -4.34 -5.61
CA ALA A 90 19.79 -3.50 -6.51
C ALA A 90 20.61 -3.26 -7.79
N PHE A 91 19.94 -3.07 -8.92
CA PHE A 91 20.64 -2.65 -10.14
C PHE A 91 21.31 -1.30 -9.90
N GLU A 92 22.47 -1.08 -10.53
CA GLU A 92 23.24 0.14 -10.34
C GLU A 92 22.39 1.39 -10.66
N GLY A 93 22.30 2.31 -9.70
CA GLY A 93 21.46 3.52 -9.81
C GLY A 93 19.97 3.32 -9.55
N GLN A 94 19.50 2.09 -9.27
CA GLN A 94 18.12 1.80 -8.90
C GLN A 94 18.09 1.33 -7.45
N GLY A 95 17.29 1.96 -6.59
CA GLY A 95 17.06 1.48 -5.24
C GLY A 95 16.16 0.24 -5.22
N LEU A 96 16.07 -0.46 -4.09
CA LEU A 96 15.03 -1.45 -3.86
C LEU A 96 13.74 -0.80 -3.38
N VAL A 97 12.61 -1.36 -3.81
CA VAL A 97 11.28 -0.98 -3.32
C VAL A 97 10.74 -2.11 -2.45
N LEU A 98 10.36 -1.77 -1.22
CA LEU A 98 9.65 -2.67 -0.32
C LEU A 98 8.14 -2.36 -0.35
N CYS A 99 7.32 -3.39 -0.52
CA CYS A 99 5.87 -3.29 -0.40
C CYS A 99 5.42 -3.95 0.91
N ASP A 100 4.71 -3.19 1.75
CA ASP A 100 4.06 -3.72 2.95
C ASP A 100 2.60 -4.05 2.64
N ALA A 101 2.35 -5.33 2.36
CA ALA A 101 1.02 -5.82 2.04
C ALA A 101 0.20 -6.04 3.31
N GLY A 102 -0.96 -5.36 3.41
CA GLY A 102 -1.79 -5.41 4.61
C GLY A 102 -1.29 -4.51 5.74
N CYS A 103 -0.70 -3.36 5.39
CA CYS A 103 -0.09 -2.37 6.29
C CYS A 103 -1.06 -1.59 7.22
N GLY A 104 -2.21 -2.17 7.56
CA GLY A 104 -3.27 -1.60 8.42
C GLY A 104 -3.28 -2.13 9.85
#